data_AF-A0A0L8FWQ8-F1
#
_entry.id   AF-A0A0L8FWQ8-F1
#
_cell.length_a   1.000
_cell.length_b   1.000
_cell.length_c   1.000
_cell.angle_alpha   90.00
_cell.angle_beta   90.00
_cell.angle_gamma   90.00
#
_symmetry.space_group_name_H-M   'P 1'
#
loop_
_entity.id
_entity.type
_entity.pdbx_description
1 polymer ?
#
loop_
_entity_poly.entity_id
_entity_poly.type
_entity_poly.pdbx_seq_one_letter_code
_entity_poly.pdbx_strand_id
1 'polypeptide(L)'
;MFQFTLTGPAVTTALLLTLVNIAIVTPEERETAFRYLGPGYTCIDIGWSSKQLSYSTQSVTECAFKALNREATFFTYNKRSQFCSTYLEGVKVELTNEQDSNEMSFYKADTWRKAYRVDMQSRVDIYKFFLKIGPHSAWNTDRYAYRNKLIDSWNYLPIDKVKFEALKFGAKAITLLFDGRNSTIDNWFQYARLISSPWTDLNATNFNMFSVHGNK
;
A
#
# COMPACT_ATOMS: atom_id res chain seq x y z
N MET A 1 15.90 -11.10 24.37
CA MET A 1 15.30 -12.13 23.51
C MET A 1 13.93 -11.61 23.09
N PHE A 2 13.79 -11.01 21.91
CA PHE A 2 12.47 -10.66 21.39
C PHE A 2 11.88 -11.89 20.68
N GLN A 3 11.47 -12.87 21.48
CA GLN A 3 10.46 -13.81 21.02
C GLN A 3 9.18 -12.97 20.80
N PHE A 4 8.53 -13.14 19.65
CA PHE A 4 7.11 -12.87 19.57
C PHE A 4 6.42 -13.91 20.48
N THR A 5 6.40 -13.67 21.79
CA THR A 5 5.64 -14.48 22.73
C THR A 5 4.17 -14.24 22.41
N LEU A 6 3.61 -15.18 21.65
CA LEU A 6 2.19 -15.35 21.39
C LEU A 6 1.49 -15.73 22.68
N THR A 7 1.12 -14.72 23.47
CA THR A 7 0.04 -14.85 24.45
C THR A 7 -0.91 -13.65 24.23
N GLY A 8 -2.18 -13.96 23.93
CA GLY A 8 -3.16 -13.02 23.38
C GLY A 8 -3.47 -11.80 24.28
N PRO A 9 -4.29 -10.81 23.83
CA PRO A 9 -5.35 -10.96 22.81
C PRO A 9 -5.25 -9.99 21.60
N ALA A 10 -6.09 -10.23 20.58
CA ALA A 10 -6.48 -9.36 19.46
C ALA A 10 -5.38 -8.39 18.98
N VAL A 11 -4.29 -8.94 18.43
CA VAL A 11 -3.30 -8.14 17.72
C VAL A 11 -3.70 -8.09 16.23
N THR A 12 -3.96 -6.92 15.68
CA THR A 12 -4.11 -6.72 14.23
C THR A 12 -2.80 -6.19 13.67
N THR A 13 -2.27 -6.83 12.63
CA THR A 13 -1.12 -6.33 11.89
C THR A 13 -1.60 -5.56 10.67
N ALA A 14 -1.05 -4.37 10.42
CA ALA A 14 -1.31 -3.58 9.22
C ALA A 14 0.00 -3.17 8.54
N LEU A 15 0.06 -3.35 7.22
CA LEU A 15 1.14 -2.85 6.37
C LEU A 15 0.63 -1.67 5.56
N LEU A 16 1.37 -0.57 5.64
CA LEU A 16 1.09 0.66 4.92
C LEU A 16 2.32 1.03 4.06
N LEU A 17 2.09 1.43 2.81
CA LEU A 17 3.15 1.87 1.89
C LEU A 17 3.02 3.39 1.64
N THR A 18 4.14 4.11 1.60
CA THR A 18 4.22 5.47 1.03
C THR A 18 4.98 5.39 -0.28
N LEU A 19 4.68 6.31 -1.21
CA LEU A 19 5.27 6.34 -2.54
C LEU A 19 5.95 7.72 -2.78
N VAL A 20 7.11 7.74 -3.46
CA VAL A 20 8.17 8.80 -3.63
C VAL A 20 7.92 10.25 -3.13
N ASN A 21 8.98 10.86 -2.58
CA ASN A 21 9.18 12.28 -2.24
C ASN A 21 10.31 12.95 -3.04
N ILE A 22 10.12 14.23 -3.41
CA ILE A 22 11.18 15.23 -3.56
C ILE A 22 10.63 16.51 -2.91
N ALA A 23 11.34 17.07 -1.93
CA ALA A 23 10.84 18.17 -1.08
C ALA A 23 11.05 19.56 -1.70
N ILE A 24 10.03 20.42 -1.62
CA ILE A 24 9.95 21.78 -1.02
C ILE A 24 8.54 22.34 -1.36
N VAL A 25 7.86 22.89 -0.36
CA VAL A 25 6.45 23.32 -0.39
C VAL A 25 6.32 24.72 -1.01
N THR A 26 5.66 24.81 -2.18
CA THR A 26 5.28 26.04 -2.92
C THR A 26 3.99 25.77 -3.73
N PRO A 27 3.31 26.79 -4.29
CA PRO A 27 2.08 26.63 -5.09
C PRO A 27 2.16 25.69 -6.31
N GLU A 28 3.35 25.18 -6.64
CA GLU A 28 3.62 24.07 -7.57
C GLU A 28 3.03 22.72 -7.09
N GLU A 29 2.60 22.62 -5.82
CA GLU A 29 1.97 21.42 -5.20
C GLU A 29 0.73 20.90 -5.92
N ARG A 30 0.01 21.71 -6.70
CA ARG A 30 -1.17 21.22 -7.45
C ARG A 30 -0.80 20.26 -8.58
N GLU A 31 0.40 20.36 -9.13
CA GLU A 31 0.86 19.48 -10.21
C GLU A 31 1.56 18.21 -9.69
N THR A 32 2.08 18.21 -8.46
CA THR A 32 2.82 17.08 -7.86
C THR A 32 2.00 16.24 -6.87
N ALA A 33 0.80 16.68 -6.51
CA ALA A 33 -0.09 15.98 -5.59
C ALA A 33 -0.43 14.54 -6.04
N PHE A 34 -0.37 14.28 -7.34
CA PHE A 34 -0.58 12.96 -7.92
C PHE A 34 0.63 12.54 -8.73
N ARG A 35 1.06 11.29 -8.54
CA ARG A 35 2.17 10.69 -9.28
C ARG A 35 1.65 9.63 -10.22
N TYR A 36 2.25 9.58 -11.41
CA TYR A 36 1.95 8.58 -12.42
C TYR A 36 2.46 7.21 -11.96
N LEU A 37 1.63 6.17 -12.12
CA LEU A 37 2.00 4.79 -11.79
C LEU A 37 2.96 4.16 -12.80
N GLY A 38 3.08 4.74 -14.00
CA GLY A 38 3.84 4.15 -15.10
C GLY A 38 2.95 3.52 -16.16
N PRO A 39 3.52 3.19 -17.33
CA PRO A 39 2.77 2.60 -18.45
C PRO A 39 2.34 1.17 -18.13
N GLY A 40 1.18 0.77 -18.68
CA GLY A 40 0.64 -0.60 -18.55
C GLY A 40 -0.08 -0.90 -17.24
N TYR A 41 -0.34 0.10 -16.41
CA TYR A 41 -1.06 -0.07 -15.14
C TYR A 41 -2.34 0.76 -15.09
N THR A 42 -3.45 0.07 -14.88
CA THR A 42 -4.78 0.66 -14.69
C THR A 42 -5.28 0.43 -13.27
N CYS A 43 -5.81 1.48 -12.63
CA CYS A 43 -6.57 1.35 -11.40
C CYS A 43 -8.06 1.11 -11.74
N ILE A 44 -8.60 -0.02 -11.30
CA ILE A 44 -10.05 -0.31 -11.41
C ILE A 44 -10.72 -0.33 -10.04
N ASP A 45 -11.96 0.18 -9.96
CA ASP A 45 -12.82 -0.04 -8.79
C ASP A 45 -13.42 -1.44 -8.89
N ILE A 46 -13.29 -2.23 -7.83
CA ILE A 46 -13.87 -3.58 -7.73
C ILE A 46 -15.14 -3.59 -6.86
N GLY A 47 -15.71 -2.42 -6.54
CA GLY A 47 -16.97 -2.26 -5.83
C GLY A 47 -17.98 -1.37 -6.59
N TRP A 48 -19.26 -1.49 -6.26
CA TRP A 48 -20.29 -0.54 -6.69
C TRP A 48 -20.31 0.63 -5.71
N SER A 49 -19.29 1.50 -5.79
CA SER A 49 -19.13 2.58 -4.82
C SER A 49 -19.66 3.91 -5.36
N SER A 50 -20.51 4.60 -4.58
CA SER A 50 -20.82 6.02 -4.78
C SER A 50 -19.60 6.94 -4.58
N LYS A 51 -18.45 6.35 -4.29
CA LYS A 51 -17.16 6.98 -4.04
C LYS A 51 -16.30 7.07 -5.30
N GLN A 52 -16.74 6.51 -6.42
CA GLN A 52 -16.21 6.80 -7.75
C GLN A 52 -16.97 7.97 -8.38
N LEU A 53 -16.26 8.86 -9.08
CA LEU A 53 -16.87 9.83 -9.99
C LEU A 53 -16.12 9.80 -11.30
N SER A 54 -16.88 9.66 -12.39
CA SER A 54 -16.33 9.66 -13.74
C SER A 54 -16.96 10.74 -14.60
N TYR A 55 -16.15 11.41 -15.43
CA TYR A 55 -16.56 12.50 -16.31
C TYR A 55 -15.57 12.67 -17.47
N SER A 56 -16.01 13.31 -18.55
CA SER A 56 -15.13 13.66 -19.66
C SER A 56 -14.34 14.93 -19.37
N THR A 57 -13.06 14.92 -19.71
CA THR A 57 -12.16 16.08 -19.68
C THR A 57 -11.02 15.88 -20.68
N GLN A 58 -10.61 16.95 -21.35
CA GLN A 58 -9.49 16.92 -22.29
C GLN A 58 -8.13 17.05 -21.59
N SER A 59 -8.11 17.30 -20.27
CA SER A 59 -6.90 17.61 -19.52
C SER A 59 -6.72 16.67 -18.33
N VAL A 60 -5.57 15.98 -18.32
CA VAL A 60 -5.14 15.20 -17.16
C VAL A 60 -4.97 16.08 -15.92
N THR A 61 -4.57 17.34 -16.09
CA THR A 61 -4.43 18.31 -15.00
C THR A 61 -5.78 18.70 -14.40
N GLU A 62 -6.82 18.83 -15.24
CA GLU A 62 -8.18 19.06 -14.74
C GLU A 62 -8.70 17.83 -13.97
N CYS A 63 -8.40 16.62 -14.45
CA CYS A 63 -8.69 15.38 -13.74
C CYS A 63 -8.03 15.37 -12.36
N ALA A 64 -6.74 15.70 -12.28
CA ALA A 64 -6.00 15.79 -11.01
C ALA A 64 -6.56 16.86 -10.06
N PHE A 65 -6.92 18.04 -10.57
CA PHE A 65 -7.48 19.13 -9.74
C PHE A 65 -8.82 18.74 -9.10
N LYS A 66 -9.72 18.14 -9.89
CA LYS A 66 -11.01 17.63 -9.38
C LYS A 66 -10.82 16.45 -8.43
N ALA A 67 -9.86 15.56 -8.71
CA ALA A 67 -9.49 14.50 -7.78
C ALA A 67 -9.03 15.08 -6.43
N LEU A 68 -8.18 16.11 -6.45
CA LEU A 68 -7.70 16.78 -5.25
C LEU A 68 -8.83 17.43 -4.44
N ASN A 69 -9.73 18.17 -5.09
CA ASN A 69 -10.88 18.83 -4.44
C ASN A 69 -11.87 17.84 -3.83
N ARG A 70 -11.93 16.62 -4.37
CA ARG A 70 -12.74 15.53 -3.82
C ARG A 70 -12.01 14.75 -2.73
N GLU A 71 -10.76 15.07 -2.42
CA GLU A 71 -9.90 14.26 -1.54
C GLU A 71 -9.71 12.82 -2.06
N ALA A 72 -9.74 12.64 -3.37
CA ALA A 72 -9.50 11.34 -3.99
C ALA A 72 -8.07 10.86 -3.71
N THR A 73 -7.94 9.54 -3.56
CA THR A 73 -6.65 8.87 -3.35
C THR A 73 -6.05 8.37 -4.66
N PHE A 74 -6.88 8.10 -5.66
CA PHE A 74 -6.48 7.68 -6.99
C PHE A 74 -7.33 8.35 -8.06
N PHE A 75 -6.81 8.42 -9.28
CA PHE A 75 -7.62 8.64 -10.47
C PHE A 75 -7.03 7.91 -11.67
N THR A 76 -7.88 7.60 -12.65
CA THR A 76 -7.47 7.17 -13.99
C THR A 76 -7.88 8.21 -15.03
N TYR A 77 -7.09 8.28 -16.10
CA TYR A 77 -7.32 9.16 -17.23
C TYR A 77 -6.99 8.42 -18.52
N ASN A 78 -7.94 8.36 -19.45
CA ASN A 78 -7.70 7.79 -20.78
C ASN A 78 -7.46 8.93 -21.79
N LYS A 79 -6.27 8.96 -22.39
CA LYS A 79 -5.86 10.01 -23.33
C LYS A 79 -6.69 10.02 -24.62
N ARG A 80 -7.19 8.86 -25.04
CA ARG A 80 -7.92 8.71 -26.30
C ARG A 80 -9.41 9.04 -26.14
N SER A 81 -10.05 8.50 -25.11
CA SER A 81 -11.46 8.77 -24.83
C SER A 81 -11.69 10.05 -24.03
N GLN A 82 -10.62 10.69 -23.53
CA GLN A 82 -10.69 11.92 -22.74
C GLN A 82 -11.62 11.75 -21.54
N PHE A 83 -11.48 10.61 -20.86
CA PHE A 83 -12.34 10.19 -19.77
C PHE A 83 -11.54 10.05 -18.48
N CYS A 84 -12.04 10.66 -17.41
CA CYS A 84 -11.41 10.69 -16.10
C CYS A 84 -12.29 9.96 -15.07
N SER A 85 -11.68 9.15 -14.22
CA SER A 85 -12.34 8.50 -13.08
C SER A 85 -11.57 8.76 -11.79
N THR A 86 -12.23 9.21 -10.74
CA THR A 86 -11.61 9.58 -9.44
C THR A 86 -12.16 8.71 -8.31
N TYR A 87 -11.29 8.28 -7.37
CA TYR A 87 -11.62 7.31 -6.33
C TYR A 87 -11.29 7.84 -4.92
N LEU A 88 -12.28 7.92 -4.04
CA LEU A 88 -12.10 8.37 -2.65
C LEU A 88 -11.41 7.33 -1.76
N GLU A 89 -11.00 7.74 -0.57
CA GLU A 89 -10.44 6.82 0.44
C GLU A 89 -11.45 5.72 0.85
N GLY A 90 -10.93 4.51 1.06
CA GLY A 90 -11.70 3.34 1.44
C GLY A 90 -12.38 2.62 0.27
N VAL A 91 -12.27 3.14 -0.95
CA VAL A 91 -12.58 2.38 -2.17
C VAL A 91 -11.54 1.27 -2.32
N LYS A 92 -12.02 0.05 -2.62
CA LYS A 92 -11.13 -1.05 -2.97
C LYS A 92 -10.72 -0.84 -4.42
N VAL A 93 -9.51 -0.34 -4.60
CA VAL A 93 -8.90 -0.20 -5.92
C VAL A 93 -7.98 -1.39 -6.15
N GLU A 94 -8.10 -1.98 -7.33
CA GLU A 94 -7.18 -3.00 -7.82
C GLU A 94 -6.30 -2.42 -8.92
N LEU A 95 -5.03 -2.83 -8.94
CA LEU A 95 -4.12 -2.51 -10.02
C LEU A 95 -4.14 -3.68 -11.02
N THR A 96 -4.61 -3.43 -12.24
CA THR A 96 -4.55 -4.40 -13.35
C THR A 96 -3.46 -4.02 -14.33
N ASN A 97 -2.86 -5.03 -14.94
CA ASN A 97 -1.99 -4.86 -16.11
C ASN A 97 -2.87 -4.93 -17.35
N GLU A 98 -3.70 -3.90 -17.55
CA GLU A 98 -4.51 -3.77 -18.75
C GLU A 98 -3.71 -3.02 -19.82
N GLN A 99 -3.62 -3.63 -21.01
CA GLN A 99 -2.81 -3.16 -22.13
C GLN A 99 -3.38 -1.91 -22.83
N ASP A 100 -4.36 -1.19 -22.26
CA ASP A 100 -4.74 0.09 -22.84
C ASP A 100 -3.63 1.11 -22.59
N SER A 101 -2.70 1.18 -23.54
CA SER A 101 -1.60 2.16 -23.56
C SER A 101 -2.06 3.63 -23.46
N ASN A 102 -3.36 3.90 -23.68
CA ASN A 102 -3.94 5.24 -23.52
C ASN A 102 -4.39 5.52 -22.09
N GLU A 103 -4.57 4.49 -21.27
CA GLU A 103 -4.98 4.64 -19.89
C GLU A 103 -3.77 4.97 -19.00
N MET A 104 -3.96 5.98 -18.17
CA MET A 104 -2.97 6.45 -17.23
C MET A 104 -3.57 6.43 -15.84
N SER A 105 -2.87 5.81 -14.90
CA SER A 105 -3.29 5.79 -13.51
C SER A 105 -2.38 6.62 -12.64
N PHE A 106 -2.99 7.34 -11.72
CA PHE A 106 -2.33 8.24 -10.82
C PHE A 106 -2.74 7.99 -9.39
N TYR A 107 -1.80 8.19 -8.48
CA TYR A 107 -1.99 7.98 -7.06
C TYR A 107 -1.58 9.26 -6.31
N LYS A 108 -2.36 9.64 -5.30
CA LYS A 108 -2.02 10.77 -4.43
C LYS A 108 -0.68 10.52 -3.72
N ALA A 109 0.30 11.38 -3.95
CA ALA A 109 1.60 11.33 -3.29
C ALA A 109 1.44 11.48 -1.78
N ASP A 110 2.44 11.03 -1.02
CA ASP A 110 2.54 11.27 0.42
C ASP A 110 1.38 10.76 1.28
N THR A 111 0.59 9.82 0.75
CA THR A 111 -0.48 9.16 1.50
C THR A 111 -0.13 7.70 1.78
N TRP A 112 -0.35 7.28 3.02
CA TRP A 112 -0.22 5.88 3.40
C TRP A 112 -1.29 5.04 2.71
N ARG A 113 -0.85 3.99 2.01
CA ARG A 113 -1.71 3.04 1.31
C ARG A 113 -1.81 1.76 2.11
N LYS A 114 -3.01 1.40 2.55
CA LYS A 114 -3.21 0.11 3.22
C LYS A 114 -3.01 -1.00 2.21
N ALA A 115 -1.93 -1.75 2.39
CA ALA A 115 -1.55 -2.83 1.50
C ALA A 115 -1.96 -4.17 2.09
N TYR A 116 -1.89 -4.32 3.41
CA TYR A 116 -2.16 -5.58 4.08
C TYR A 116 -2.75 -5.34 5.47
N ARG A 117 -3.66 -6.21 5.90
CA ARG A 117 -4.14 -6.30 7.28
C ARG A 117 -4.46 -7.76 7.59
N VAL A 118 -4.03 -8.24 8.75
CA VAL A 118 -4.53 -9.51 9.31
C VAL A 118 -4.82 -9.32 10.78
N ASP A 119 -6.00 -9.75 11.20
CA ASP A 119 -6.32 -9.97 12.61
C ASP A 119 -5.74 -11.32 13.06
N MET A 120 -5.11 -11.37 14.22
CA MET A 120 -4.64 -12.63 14.81
C MET A 120 -5.78 -13.61 15.14
N GLN A 121 -7.04 -13.16 15.17
CA GLN A 121 -8.20 -14.06 15.23
C GLN A 121 -8.45 -14.83 13.93
N SER A 122 -7.83 -14.41 12.81
CA SER A 122 -7.92 -15.14 11.55
C SER A 122 -7.23 -16.50 11.64
N ARG A 123 -7.72 -17.47 10.88
CA ARG A 123 -7.07 -18.79 10.72
C ARG A 123 -6.06 -18.79 9.57
N VAL A 124 -5.69 -17.61 9.10
CA VAL A 124 -4.88 -17.42 7.90
C VAL A 124 -3.40 -17.51 8.28
N ASP A 125 -2.66 -18.31 7.53
CA ASP A 125 -1.19 -18.30 7.58
C ASP A 125 -0.71 -16.95 7.04
N ILE A 126 -0.26 -16.06 7.94
CA ILE A 126 0.09 -14.67 7.66
C ILE A 126 1.10 -14.59 6.51
N TYR A 127 2.16 -15.39 6.59
CA TYR A 127 3.24 -15.41 5.62
C TYR A 127 2.75 -15.89 4.25
N LYS A 128 2.06 -17.03 4.20
CA LYS A 128 1.51 -17.55 2.93
C LYS A 128 0.48 -16.61 2.33
N PHE A 129 -0.32 -15.94 3.14
CA PHE A 129 -1.29 -14.95 2.68
C PHE A 129 -0.60 -13.71 2.11
N PHE A 130 0.44 -13.20 2.80
CA PHE A 130 1.21 -12.06 2.33
C PHE A 130 1.87 -12.35 0.97
N LEU A 131 2.43 -13.55 0.77
CA LEU A 131 3.12 -13.93 -0.47
C LEU A 131 2.25 -14.68 -1.49
N LYS A 132 0.96 -14.91 -1.23
CA LYS A 132 0.06 -15.74 -2.07
C LYS A 132 0.62 -17.15 -2.35
N ILE A 133 1.20 -17.79 -1.34
CA ILE A 133 1.71 -19.16 -1.46
C ILE A 133 0.55 -20.14 -1.24
N GLY A 134 0.32 -21.04 -2.21
CA GLY A 134 -0.69 -22.11 -2.13
C GLY A 134 -1.99 -21.81 -2.88
N PRO A 135 -3.00 -22.70 -2.75
CA PRO A 135 -4.25 -22.61 -3.52
C PRO A 135 -5.06 -21.35 -3.16
N HIS A 136 -5.86 -20.87 -4.11
CA HIS A 136 -6.68 -19.64 -3.98
C HIS A 136 -7.56 -19.61 -2.71
N SER A 137 -8.06 -20.77 -2.28
CA SER A 137 -8.85 -20.95 -1.05
C SER A 137 -8.08 -20.68 0.24
N ALA A 138 -6.74 -20.65 0.21
CA ALA A 138 -5.91 -20.35 1.37
C ALA A 138 -5.80 -18.84 1.68
N TRP A 139 -6.25 -17.97 0.77
CA TRP A 139 -6.06 -16.52 0.87
C TRP A 139 -7.27 -15.66 0.51
N ASN A 140 -8.38 -16.25 0.07
CA ASN A 140 -9.60 -15.50 -0.22
C ASN A 140 -10.69 -15.83 0.83
N THR A 141 -11.37 -14.81 1.34
CA THR A 141 -12.63 -14.83 2.13
C THR A 141 -12.62 -14.70 3.66
N ASP A 142 -11.58 -14.14 4.30
CA ASP A 142 -11.71 -13.79 5.72
C ASP A 142 -12.02 -12.30 5.95
N ARG A 143 -13.10 -11.98 6.69
CA ARG A 143 -13.41 -10.59 7.12
C ARG A 143 -12.28 -10.01 7.98
N TYR A 144 -11.48 -10.89 8.57
CA TYR A 144 -10.35 -10.60 9.43
C TYR A 144 -9.04 -10.40 8.67
N ALA A 145 -9.02 -10.59 7.34
CA ALA A 145 -7.84 -10.43 6.51
C ALA A 145 -8.11 -9.55 5.28
N TYR A 146 -7.16 -8.68 4.95
CA TYR A 146 -7.20 -7.82 3.78
C TYR A 146 -5.82 -7.80 3.14
N ARG A 147 -5.77 -7.97 1.83
CA ARG A 147 -4.54 -7.85 1.05
C ARG A 147 -4.87 -7.15 -0.26
N ASN A 148 -4.15 -6.07 -0.51
CA ASN A 148 -4.24 -5.31 -1.75
C ASN A 148 -3.37 -6.00 -2.82
N LYS A 149 -3.84 -6.05 -4.08
CA LYS A 149 -3.05 -6.56 -5.21
C LYS A 149 -1.84 -5.67 -5.55
N LEU A 150 -1.79 -4.44 -5.05
CA LEU A 150 -0.60 -3.59 -5.11
C LEU A 150 0.67 -4.31 -4.61
N ILE A 151 0.54 -5.20 -3.62
CA ILE A 151 1.66 -6.00 -3.11
C ILE A 151 2.26 -6.90 -4.21
N ASP A 152 1.45 -7.39 -5.16
CA ASP A 152 1.94 -8.23 -6.25
C ASP A 152 2.77 -7.45 -7.27
N SER A 153 2.56 -6.14 -7.34
CA SER A 153 3.30 -5.21 -8.21
C SER A 153 4.43 -4.50 -7.47
N TRP A 154 4.88 -4.99 -6.30
CA TRP A 154 5.84 -4.33 -5.42
C TRP A 154 7.04 -3.73 -6.16
N ASN A 155 7.70 -4.52 -7.02
CA ASN A 155 8.91 -4.13 -7.74
C ASN A 155 8.70 -2.98 -8.75
N TYR A 156 7.45 -2.67 -9.08
CA TYR A 156 7.06 -1.61 -10.01
C TYR A 156 6.47 -0.40 -9.28
N LEU A 157 6.23 -0.53 -7.97
CA LEU A 157 5.73 0.57 -7.17
C LEU A 157 6.91 1.44 -6.73
N PRO A 158 6.80 2.77 -6.89
CA PRO A 158 7.81 3.70 -6.39
C PRO A 158 7.67 3.87 -4.87
N ILE A 159 8.00 2.82 -4.09
CA ILE A 159 7.82 2.78 -2.63
C ILE A 159 8.94 3.55 -1.92
N ASP A 160 8.53 4.49 -1.07
CA ASP A 160 9.40 5.33 -0.25
C ASP A 160 9.68 4.69 1.10
N LYS A 161 8.60 4.45 1.85
CA LYS A 161 8.66 3.88 3.18
C LYS A 161 7.58 2.84 3.33
N VAL A 162 7.93 1.83 4.09
CA VAL A 162 7.01 0.79 4.51
C VAL A 162 6.78 0.94 6.00
N LYS A 163 5.53 1.02 6.41
CA LYS A 163 5.15 1.11 7.81
C LYS A 163 4.42 -0.16 8.22
N PHE A 164 4.97 -0.81 9.23
CA PHE A 164 4.37 -1.94 9.91
C PHE A 164 3.75 -1.46 11.22
N GLU A 165 2.46 -1.67 11.39
CA GLU A 165 1.74 -1.36 12.61
C GLU A 165 1.18 -2.66 13.22
N ALA A 166 1.53 -2.95 14.47
CA ALA A 166 0.80 -3.93 15.28
C ALA A 166 -0.13 -3.18 16.21
N LEU A 167 -1.41 -3.50 16.14
CA LEU A 167 -2.48 -2.89 16.93
C LEU A 167 -2.91 -3.89 17.98
N LYS A 168 -3.03 -3.50 19.25
CA LYS A 168 -3.61 -4.34 20.30
C LYS A 168 -4.95 -3.73 20.71
N PHE A 169 -6.03 -4.51 20.62
CA PHE A 169 -7.40 -4.03 20.89
C PHE A 169 -7.79 -2.77 20.08
N GLY A 170 -7.30 -2.65 18.84
CA GLY A 170 -7.56 -1.49 17.98
C GLY A 170 -6.72 -0.24 18.27
N ALA A 171 -5.93 -0.22 19.36
CA ALA A 171 -4.97 0.85 19.64
C ALA A 171 -3.57 0.48 19.09
N LYS A 172 -2.82 1.48 18.61
CA LYS A 172 -1.44 1.29 18.12
C LYS A 172 -0.55 0.78 19.25
N ALA A 173 -0.05 -0.44 19.10
CA ALA A 173 0.85 -1.06 20.07
C ALA A 173 2.32 -0.96 19.63
N ILE A 174 2.59 -1.15 18.34
CA ILE A 174 3.94 -1.11 17.78
C ILE A 174 3.87 -0.43 16.41
N THR A 175 4.84 0.43 16.10
CA THR A 175 5.04 1.01 14.77
C THR A 175 6.51 0.90 14.38
N LEU A 176 6.77 0.23 13.27
CA LEU A 176 8.08 0.16 12.63
C LEU A 176 8.02 0.87 11.29
N LEU A 177 9.05 1.65 10.98
CA LEU A 177 9.19 2.35 9.71
C LEU A 177 10.44 1.83 9.01
N PHE A 178 10.30 1.48 7.75
CA PHE A 178 11.37 0.94 6.92
C PHE A 178 11.58 1.80 5.66
N ASP A 179 12.81 1.81 5.15
CA ASP A 179 13.15 2.33 3.83
C ASP A 179 12.69 1.35 2.74
N GLY A 180 11.63 1.76 2.04
CA GLY A 180 11.02 1.00 0.96
C GLY A 180 11.70 1.18 -0.38
N ARG A 181 12.62 2.14 -0.52
CA ARG A 181 13.28 2.45 -1.79
C ARG A 181 14.13 1.27 -2.21
N ASN A 182 14.02 0.87 -3.48
CA ASN A 182 14.72 -0.28 -4.04
C ASN A 182 14.55 -1.56 -3.20
N SER A 183 13.41 -1.70 -2.50
CA SER A 183 13.07 -2.92 -1.76
C SER A 183 12.34 -3.90 -2.67
N THR A 184 12.43 -5.17 -2.32
CA THR A 184 11.60 -6.23 -2.87
C THR A 184 10.59 -6.67 -1.82
N ILE A 185 9.59 -7.44 -2.25
CA ILE A 185 8.59 -8.02 -1.35
C ILE A 185 9.22 -8.91 -0.25
N ASP A 186 10.41 -9.44 -0.49
CA ASP A 186 11.13 -10.32 0.44
C ASP A 186 12.07 -9.57 1.39
N ASN A 187 12.58 -8.39 0.98
CA ASN A 187 13.66 -7.71 1.70
C ASN A 187 13.25 -6.40 2.39
N TRP A 188 12.02 -5.90 2.20
CA TRP A 188 11.58 -4.64 2.81
C TRP A 188 11.58 -4.71 4.35
N PHE A 189 11.30 -5.89 4.92
CA PHE A 189 11.36 -6.15 6.36
C PHE A 189 12.74 -6.69 6.74
N GLN A 190 13.75 -5.83 6.66
CA GLN A 190 15.12 -6.12 7.06
C GLN A 190 15.64 -5.01 7.97
N TYR A 191 16.48 -5.40 8.92
CA TYR A 191 17.06 -4.45 9.88
C TYR A 191 17.83 -3.33 9.20
N ALA A 192 18.60 -3.63 8.14
CA ALA A 192 19.35 -2.63 7.38
C ALA A 192 18.47 -1.55 6.72
N ARG A 193 17.14 -1.79 6.64
CA ARG A 193 16.16 -0.84 6.13
C ARG A 193 15.36 -0.18 7.25
N LEU A 194 15.53 -0.57 8.51
CA LEU A 194 14.76 -0.02 9.61
C LEU A 194 15.15 1.46 9.84
N ILE A 195 14.20 2.36 9.65
CA ILE A 195 14.34 3.79 9.89
C ILE A 195 14.01 4.13 11.35
N SER A 196 12.94 3.54 11.89
CA SER A 196 12.52 3.83 13.26
C SER A 196 11.78 2.67 13.90
N SER A 197 11.96 2.53 15.21
CA SER A 197 11.34 1.54 16.07
C SER A 197 11.02 2.12 17.44
N PRO A 198 10.06 1.54 18.20
CA PRO A 198 9.85 1.91 19.59
C PRO A 198 10.96 1.41 20.52
N TRP A 199 11.76 0.45 20.06
CA TRP A 199 12.89 -0.12 20.80
C TRP A 199 14.15 0.70 20.57
N THR A 200 14.83 1.03 21.67
CA THR A 200 16.10 1.78 21.70
C THR A 200 17.32 0.86 21.75
N ASP A 201 17.10 -0.42 22.04
CA ASP A 201 18.13 -1.46 22.21
C ASP A 201 18.36 -2.30 20.95
N LEU A 202 17.76 -1.90 19.81
CA LEU A 202 17.95 -2.55 18.51
C LEU A 202 19.35 -2.32 17.91
N ASN A 203 20.38 -2.03 18.70
CA ASN A 203 21.78 -1.88 18.26
C ASN A 203 22.55 -3.22 18.17
N ALA A 204 21.85 -4.36 18.16
CA ALA A 204 22.48 -5.67 18.25
C ALA A 204 23.05 -6.12 16.89
N THR A 205 24.37 -6.28 16.83
CA THR A 205 25.09 -6.94 15.73
C THR A 205 24.74 -8.42 15.55
N ASN A 206 23.93 -9.00 16.44
CA ASN A 206 23.48 -10.39 16.41
C ASN A 206 21.95 -10.48 16.54
N PHE A 207 21.23 -10.26 15.45
CA PHE A 207 19.82 -10.66 15.39
C PHE A 207 19.75 -12.15 15.07
N ASN A 208 19.05 -12.94 15.89
CA ASN A 208 18.74 -14.33 15.53
C ASN A 208 17.95 -14.38 14.22
N MET A 209 17.07 -13.38 13.98
CA MET A 209 16.26 -13.32 12.77
C MET A 209 15.51 -11.98 12.63
N PHE A 210 15.61 -11.36 11.45
CA PHE A 210 14.82 -10.19 11.06
C PHE A 210 14.50 -10.29 9.56
N SER A 211 13.43 -11.02 9.21
CA SER A 211 13.06 -11.26 7.81
C SER A 211 11.55 -11.50 7.66
N VAL A 212 11.02 -11.26 6.45
CA VAL A 212 9.64 -11.60 6.07
C VAL A 212 9.40 -13.12 6.19
N HIS A 213 10.42 -13.92 5.92
CA HIS A 213 10.31 -15.39 5.89
C HIS A 213 10.20 -16.03 7.28
N GLY A 214 10.55 -15.31 8.35
CA GLY A 214 10.64 -15.91 9.68
C GLY A 214 11.68 -17.04 9.73
N ASN A 215 11.52 -17.93 10.73
CA ASN A 215 12.43 -19.05 10.98
C ASN A 215 11.78 -20.25 10.32
N LYS A 216 12.51 -20.96 9.46
CA LYS A 216 11.99 -22.19 8.87
C LYS A 216 11.95 -23.31 9.89
#